data_AF-A0A820WSQ2-F1
#
_entry.id   AF-A0A820WSQ2-F1
#
_cell.length_a   1.000
_cell.length_b   1.000
_cell.length_c   1.000
_cell.angle_alpha   90.00
_cell.angle_beta   90.00
_cell.angle_gamma   90.00
#
_symmetry.space_group_name_H-M   'P 1'
#
loop_
_entity.id
_entity.type
_entity.pdbx_description
1 polymer ?
#
loop_
_entity_poly.entity_id
_entity_poly.type
_entity_poly.pdbx_seq_one_letter_code
_entity_poly.pdbx_strand_id
1 'polypeptide(L)' 'MATTTSTSLKENHPSIPILLFIQSQKRKSLLVSNEYIFKLNKVTTTTTYWIWTDIESS' A
#
# COMPACT_ATOMS: atom_id res chain seq x y z
N MET A 1 16.57 -46.64 -4.59
CA MET A 1 16.90 -45.23 -4.91
C MET A 1 15.84 -44.38 -4.24
N ALA A 2 16.16 -43.68 -3.15
CA ALA A 2 15.17 -42.92 -2.37
C ALA A 2 15.17 -41.45 -2.83
N THR A 3 14.02 -40.98 -3.32
CA THR A 3 13.80 -39.60 -3.75
C THR A 3 13.38 -38.76 -2.55
N THR A 4 14.27 -37.90 -2.06
CA THR A 4 13.96 -36.90 -1.04
C THR A 4 13.31 -35.67 -1.69
N THR A 5 12.01 -35.51 -1.49
CA THR A 5 11.27 -34.31 -1.88
C THR A 5 11.59 -33.21 -0.86
N SER A 6 12.50 -32.30 -1.22
CA SER A 6 12.76 -31.08 -0.45
C SER A 6 11.56 -30.15 -0.54
N THR A 7 10.68 -30.19 0.46
CA THR A 7 9.60 -29.22 0.62
C THR A 7 10.23 -27.95 1.16
N SER A 8 10.59 -27.04 0.26
CA SER A 8 10.97 -25.66 0.62
C SER A 8 9.74 -24.98 1.24
N LEU A 9 9.71 -24.91 2.57
CA LEU A 9 8.77 -24.11 3.33
C LEU A 9 9.03 -22.64 2.99
N LYS A 10 8.18 -22.09 2.13
CA LYS A 10 8.20 -20.68 1.75
C LYS A 10 7.85 -19.86 3.00
N GLU A 11 8.85 -19.30 3.66
CA GLU A 11 8.66 -18.37 4.76
C GLU A 11 7.93 -17.12 4.24
N ASN A 12 6.64 -17.00 4.54
CA ASN A 12 5.86 -15.79 4.28
C ASN A 12 6.27 -14.72 5.31
N HIS A 13 7.37 -14.03 5.05
CA HIS A 13 7.75 -12.85 5.83
C HIS A 13 6.74 -11.72 5.56
N PRO A 14 6.08 -11.13 6.58
CA PRO A 14 5.15 -10.04 6.37
C PRO A 14 5.91 -8.83 5.82
N SER A 15 5.64 -8.48 4.56
CA SER A 15 6.27 -7.33 3.91
C SER A 15 5.75 -6.04 4.54
N ILE A 16 6.67 -5.20 5.04
CA ILE A 16 6.32 -3.88 5.57
C ILE A 16 5.80 -3.04 4.39
N PRO A 17 4.60 -2.45 4.48
CA PRO A 17 4.05 -1.66 3.40
C PRO A 17 4.88 -0.39 3.19
N ILE A 18 5.26 -0.12 1.94
CA ILE A 18 5.92 1.13 1.57
C ILE A 18 4.86 2.21 1.53
N LEU A 19 5.11 3.36 2.16
CA LEU A 19 4.24 4.54 2.12
C LEU A 19 4.88 5.62 1.26
N LEU A 20 4.27 5.94 0.13
CA LEU A 20 4.67 7.05 -0.75
C LEU A 20 3.63 8.16 -0.68
N PHE A 21 4.08 9.37 -0.34
CA PHE A 21 3.24 10.57 -0.36
C PHE A 21 3.51 11.38 -1.62
N ILE A 22 2.47 11.60 -2.43
CA ILE A 22 2.56 12.34 -3.69
C ILE A 22 1.75 13.63 -3.55
N GLN A 23 2.42 14.77 -3.68
CA GLN A 23 1.78 16.08 -3.71
C GLN A 23 1.62 16.55 -5.15
N SER A 24 0.39 16.58 -5.67
CA SER A 24 0.10 17.13 -7.00
C SER A 24 0.06 18.67 -6.96
N GLN A 25 0.59 19.31 -8.02
CA GLN A 25 0.53 20.76 -8.20
C GLN A 25 -0.91 21.32 -8.20
N LYS A 26 -1.92 20.48 -8.48
CA LYS A 26 -3.35 20.84 -8.44
C LYS A 26 -4.00 20.71 -7.04
N ARG A 27 -3.23 20.83 -5.95
CA ARG A 27 -3.68 20.73 -4.54
C ARG A 27 -4.31 19.39 -4.15
N LYS A 28 -3.99 18.30 -4.85
CA LYS A 28 -4.42 16.95 -4.45
C LYS A 28 -3.25 16.19 -3.84
N SER A 29 -3.34 15.85 -2.56
CA SER A 29 -2.40 14.95 -1.89
C SER A 29 -2.91 13.52 -2.02
N LEU A 30 -2.04 12.62 -2.47
CA LEU A 30 -2.30 11.20 -2.58
C LEU A 30 -1.32 10.44 -1.69
N LEU A 31 -1.84 9.43 -1.00
CA LEU A 31 -1.03 8.46 -0.30
C LEU A 31 -1.09 7.16 -1.09
N VAL A 32 0.05 6.58 -1.40
CA VAL A 32 0.17 5.30 -2.09
C VAL A 32 0.80 4.32 -1.12
N SER A 33 0.15 3.17 -0.93
CA SER A 33 0.69 2.09 -0.13
C SER A 33 0.59 0.78 -0.90
N ASN A 34 1.74 0.20 -1.23
CA ASN A 34 1.83 -0.93 -2.14
C ASN A 34 1.10 -0.64 -3.47
N GLU A 35 -0.02 -1.32 -3.74
CA GLU A 35 -0.86 -1.16 -4.94
C GLU A 35 -2.13 -0.34 -4.69
N TYR A 36 -2.32 0.19 -3.48
CA TYR A 36 -3.51 0.96 -3.10
C TYR A 36 -3.24 2.45 -3.11
N ILE A 37 -4.23 3.20 -3.60
CA ILE A 37 -4.18 4.65 -3.68
C ILE A 37 -5.25 5.21 -2.76
N PHE A 38 -4.85 6.19 -1.96
CA PHE A 38 -5.71 6.85 -1.00
C PHE A 38 -5.74 8.36 -1.24
N LYS A 39 -6.93 8.94 -1.13
CA LYS A 39 -7.15 10.39 -1.15
C LYS A 39 -7.26 10.91 0.27
N LEU A 40 -6.73 12.11 0.48
CA LEU A 40 -6.87 12.81 1.73
C LEU A 40 -8.36 13.05 2.01
N ASN A 41 -8.85 12.61 3.18
CA ASN A 41 -10.24 12.79 3.58
C ASN A 41 -10.36 13.88 4.64
N LYS A 42 -9.67 13.72 5.78
CA LYS A 42 -9.78 14.63 6.92
C LYS A 42 -8.45 14.75 7.63
N VAL A 43 -8.10 15.96 8.05
CA VAL A 43 -6.96 16.22 8.94
C VAL A 43 -7.49 16.66 10.30
N THR A 44 -6.93 16.08 11.36
CA THR A 44 -7.12 16.53 12.74
C THR A 44 -5.77 16.97 13.29
N THR A 45 -5.74 17.50 14.52
CA THR A 45 -4.51 18.03 15.13
C THR A 45 -3.36 17.02 15.19
N THR A 46 -3.67 15.73 15.32
CA THR A 46 -2.70 14.65 15.50
C THR A 46 -2.78 13.56 14.43
N THR A 47 -3.85 13.53 13.64
CA THR A 47 -4.14 12.39 12.77
C THR A 47 -4.67 12.84 11.42
N THR A 48 -4.09 12.26 10.37
CA THR A 48 -4.54 12.43 8.98
C THR A 48 -5.25 11.17 8.53
N TYR A 49 -6.51 11.31 8.15
CA TYR A 49 -7.37 10.24 7.66
C TYR A 49 -7.38 10.22 6.14
N TRP A 50 -7.18 9.03 5.60
CA TRP A 50 -7.12 8.74 4.18
C TRP A 50 -8.24 7.78 3.82
N ILE A 51 -8.87 7.98 2.66
CA ILE A 51 -9.88 7.06 2.11
C ILE A 51 -9.30 6.39 0.88
N TRP A 52 -9.39 5.06 0.83
CA TRP A 52 -9.04 4.29 -0.36
C TRP A 52 -9.91 4.71 -1.54
N THR A 53 -9.30 4.95 -2.69
CA THR A 53 -10.00 5.24 -3.93
C THR A 53 -9.61 4.17 -4.93
N ASP A 54 -10.61 3.58 -5.57
CA ASP A 54 -10.37 2.89 -6.82
C ASP A 54 -9.99 3.94 -7.87
N ILE A 55 -8.99 3.65 -8.70
CA ILE A 55 -8.78 4.42 -9.93
C ILE A 55 -9.54 3.63 -10.98
N GLU A 56 -10.85 3.85 -11.04
CA GLU A 56 -11.54 3.56 -12.28
C GLU A 56 -10.99 4.53 -13.34
N SER A 57 -10.17 3.98 -14.23
CA SER A 57 -9.70 4.60 -15.47
C SER A 57 -10.90 5.16 -16.23
N SER A 58 -11.10 6.48 -16.16
CA SER A 58 -11.98 7.23 -17.07
C SER A 58 -11.23 7.60 -18.34
#